data_AF-A0A097BVF1-F1
#
_entry.id   AF-A0A097BVF1-F1
#
_cell.length_a   1.000
_cell.length_b   1.000
_cell.length_c   1.000
_cell.angle_alpha   90.00
_cell.angle_beta   90.00
_cell.angle_gamma   90.00
#
_symmetry.space_group_name_H-M   'P 1'
#
loop_
_entity.id
_entity.type
_entity.pdbx_description
1 polymer ?
#
loop_
_entity_poly.entity_id
_entity_poly.type
_entity_poly.pdbx_seq_one_letter_code
_entity_poly.pdbx_strand_id
1 'polypeptide(L)'
;LESSLSPIVIFATNRGICNVRGTDMNSPHGIPVDLLDRLVIIRTQVYGPADMIQILAIRSQVEELMVDEESLAFLGEIGQRTSLRYAVQLLSPASIMAKMNGRDNICKADIEEVSVLYLDA
;
A
#
# COMPACT_ATOMS: atom_id res chain seq x y z
N LEU A 1 5.19 -0.82 29.62
CA LEU A 1 5.99 0.33 29.17
C LEU A 1 6.92 0.86 30.26
N GLU A 2 6.54 0.78 31.53
CA GLU A 2 7.36 1.33 32.63
C GLU A 2 8.37 0.34 33.23
N SER A 3 8.31 -0.94 32.83
CA SER A 3 9.35 -1.91 33.20
C SER A 3 10.64 -1.62 32.44
N SER A 4 11.79 -1.76 33.12
CA SER A 4 13.13 -1.58 32.53
C SER A 4 13.45 -2.58 31.41
N LEU A 5 12.73 -3.69 31.35
CA LEU A 5 12.83 -4.70 30.30
C LEU A 5 11.76 -4.54 29.21
N SER A 6 11.04 -3.41 29.18
CA SER A 6 10.04 -3.16 28.14
C SER A 6 10.73 -2.96 26.78
N PRO A 7 10.30 -3.67 25.71
CA PRO A 7 10.84 -3.45 24.38
C PRO A 7 10.39 -2.10 23.82
N ILE A 8 11.01 -1.69 22.71
CA ILE A 8 10.52 -0.57 21.90
C ILE A 8 9.15 -0.95 21.33
N VAL A 9 8.15 -0.11 21.57
CA VAL A 9 6.80 -0.30 21.05
C VAL A 9 6.55 0.68 19.91
N ILE A 10 6.26 0.13 18.73
CA ILE A 10 5.92 0.91 17.53
C ILE A 10 4.42 0.80 17.31
N PHE A 11 3.73 1.94 17.35
CA PHE A 11 2.32 2.04 17.00
C PHE A 11 2.16 2.56 15.58
N ALA A 12 1.09 2.14 14.90
CA ALA A 12 0.70 2.66 13.59
C ALA A 12 -0.80 2.95 13.59
N THR A 13 -1.19 4.08 13.00
CA THR A 13 -2.58 4.52 12.92
C THR A 13 -2.80 5.28 11.63
N ASN A 14 -3.94 5.05 10.99
CA ASN A 14 -4.42 5.80 9.83
C ASN A 14 -5.62 6.70 10.20
N ARG A 15 -5.91 6.85 11.50
CA ARG A 15 -7.05 7.64 11.99
C ARG A 15 -6.57 9.00 12.47
N GLY A 16 -7.29 10.06 12.08
CA GLY A 16 -7.08 11.42 12.58
C GLY A 16 -7.63 11.57 14.01
N ILE A 17 -8.73 12.30 14.19
CA ILE A 17 -9.42 12.36 15.48
C ILE A 17 -10.43 11.21 15.55
N CYS A 18 -10.42 10.43 16.63
CA CYS A 18 -11.42 9.41 16.85
C CYS A 18 -11.63 9.06 18.33
N ASN A 19 -12.74 8.40 18.63
CA ASN A 19 -13.08 7.99 19.99
C ASN A 19 -12.07 6.97 20.54
N VAL A 20 -11.63 7.17 21.79
CA VAL A 20 -10.84 6.21 22.56
C VAL A 20 -11.75 5.05 22.93
N ARG A 21 -11.43 3.84 22.45
CA ARG A 21 -12.26 2.66 22.63
C ARG A 21 -12.50 2.38 24.12
N GLY A 22 -13.77 2.29 24.51
CA GLY A 22 -14.17 2.07 25.91
C GLY A 22 -14.46 3.35 26.70
N THR A 23 -14.41 4.52 26.05
CA THR A 23 -14.80 5.81 26.61
C THR A 23 -15.66 6.58 25.60
N ASP A 24 -16.19 7.74 26.00
CA ASP A 24 -16.85 8.69 25.11
C ASP A 24 -15.92 9.86 24.70
N MET A 25 -14.61 9.72 24.92
CA MET A 25 -13.62 10.76 24.68
C MET A 25 -13.00 10.68 23.28
N ASN A 26 -13.14 11.74 22.50
CA ASN A 26 -12.41 11.89 21.24
C ASN A 26 -10.97 12.36 21.50
N SER A 27 -10.01 11.72 20.85
CA SER A 27 -8.59 12.05 20.96
C SER A 27 -7.86 11.87 19.63
N PRO A 28 -6.75 12.58 19.36
CA PRO A 28 -5.90 12.27 18.22
C PRO A 28 -5.48 10.80 18.23
N HIS A 29 -5.62 10.16 17.07
CA HIS A 29 -5.34 8.76 16.81
C HIS A 29 -6.14 7.76 17.67
N GLY A 30 -7.11 8.23 18.47
CA GLY A 30 -7.84 7.41 19.44
C GLY A 30 -6.96 6.95 20.60
N ILE A 31 -5.88 7.67 20.88
CA ILE A 31 -4.92 7.38 21.95
C ILE A 31 -5.19 8.33 23.13
N PRO A 32 -5.28 7.84 24.36
CA PRO A 32 -5.34 8.68 25.56
C PRO A 32 -4.20 9.72 25.61
N VAL A 33 -4.50 10.95 26.06
CA VAL A 33 -3.55 12.08 26.02
C VAL A 33 -2.28 11.79 26.82
N ASP A 34 -2.41 11.10 27.97
CA ASP A 34 -1.30 10.68 28.83
C ASP A 34 -0.31 9.75 28.12
N LEU A 35 -0.80 8.87 27.24
CA LEU A 35 0.05 8.03 26.41
C LEU A 35 0.63 8.83 25.24
N LEU A 36 -0.17 9.70 24.61
CA LEU A 36 0.24 10.49 23.44
C LEU A 36 1.44 11.40 23.76
N ASP A 37 1.45 12.03 24.93
CA ASP A 37 2.56 12.89 25.40
C ASP A 37 3.88 12.13 25.57
N ARG A 38 3.85 10.80 25.63
CA ARG A 38 5.02 9.93 25.78
C ARG A 38 5.51 9.34 24.45
N LEU A 39 4.84 9.62 23.34
CA LEU A 39 5.16 9.06 22.02
C LEU A 39 6.00 10.01 21.17
N VAL A 40 6.93 9.44 20.41
CA VAL A 40 7.58 10.13 19.28
C VAL A 40 6.71 9.91 18.04
N ILE A 41 6.11 10.98 17.51
CA ILE A 41 5.22 10.91 16.35
C ILE A 41 6.03 11.12 15.06
N ILE A 42 6.05 10.08 14.21
CA ILE A 42 6.62 10.14 12.86
C ILE A 42 5.48 10.15 11.85
N ARG A 43 5.43 11.18 11.00
CA ARG A 43 4.40 11.30 9.96
C ARG A 43 4.88 10.64 8.68
N THR A 44 4.05 9.78 8.11
CA THR A 44 4.23 9.27 6.74
C THR A 44 3.57 10.21 5.75
N GLN A 45 4.11 10.25 4.53
CA GLN A 45 3.56 11.01 3.41
C GLN A 45 3.04 10.05 2.35
N VAL A 46 2.10 10.53 1.53
CA VAL A 46 1.62 9.77 0.37
C VAL A 46 2.74 9.74 -0.67
N TYR A 47 2.95 8.58 -1.29
CA TYR A 47 3.95 8.41 -2.35
C TYR A 47 3.61 9.24 -3.57
N GLY A 48 4.64 9.79 -4.22
CA GLY A 48 4.49 10.43 -5.53
C GLY A 48 4.37 9.40 -6.67
N PRO A 49 4.03 9.85 -7.89
CA PRO A 49 3.99 9.02 -9.09
C PRO A 49 5.27 8.20 -9.32
N ALA A 50 6.42 8.87 -9.21
CA ALA A 50 7.74 8.26 -9.44
C ALA A 50 8.05 7.18 -8.38
N ASP A 51 7.74 7.47 -7.11
CA ASP A 51 7.95 6.52 -6.02
C ASP A 51 7.07 5.28 -6.18
N MET A 52 5.81 5.46 -6.60
CA MET A 52 4.90 4.34 -6.84
C MET A 52 5.42 3.42 -7.95
N ILE A 53 5.84 3.98 -9.08
CA ILE A 53 6.43 3.21 -10.19
C ILE A 53 7.68 2.46 -9.72
N GLN A 54 8.55 3.11 -8.95
CA GLN A 54 9.74 2.48 -8.41
C GLN A 54 9.43 1.32 -7.45
N ILE A 55 8.44 1.50 -6.56
CA ILE A 55 8.00 0.43 -5.65
C ILE A 55 7.43 -0.74 -6.44
N LEU A 56 6.62 -0.48 -7.46
CA LEU A 56 6.05 -1.50 -8.33
C LEU A 56 7.13 -2.25 -9.13
N ALA A 57 8.15 -1.54 -9.63
CA ALA A 57 9.27 -2.13 -10.34
C ALA A 57 10.13 -3.03 -9.43
N ILE A 58 10.40 -2.60 -8.19
CA ILE A 58 11.07 -3.45 -7.21
C ILE A 58 10.21 -4.67 -6.88
N ARG A 59 8.89 -4.48 -6.76
CA ARG A 59 7.98 -5.58 -6.45
C ARG A 59 7.90 -6.61 -7.58
N SER A 60 7.83 -6.17 -8.84
CA SER A 60 7.84 -7.07 -9.99
C SER A 60 9.14 -7.85 -10.08
N GLN A 61 10.29 -7.22 -9.79
CA GLN A 61 11.58 -7.92 -9.72
C GLN A 61 11.62 -8.98 -8.62
N VAL A 62 11.09 -8.68 -7.42
CA VAL A 62 11.03 -9.64 -6.31
C VAL A 62 10.12 -10.83 -6.62
N GLU A 63 9.05 -10.61 -7.40
CA GLU A 63 8.15 -11.67 -7.85
C GLU A 63 8.59 -12.35 -9.17
N GLU A 64 9.77 -11.99 -9.69
CA GLU A 64 10.33 -12.51 -10.96
C GLU A 64 9.37 -12.30 -12.16
N LEU A 65 8.63 -11.18 -12.14
CA LEU A 65 7.69 -10.81 -13.18
C LEU A 65 8.36 -9.85 -14.18
N MET A 66 8.29 -10.20 -15.47
CA MET A 66 8.66 -9.28 -16.54
C MET A 66 7.47 -8.37 -16.84
N VAL A 67 7.67 -7.07 -16.67
CA VAL A 67 6.69 -6.01 -16.92
C VAL A 67 7.37 -4.94 -17.75
N ASP A 68 6.75 -4.52 -18.86
CA ASP A 68 7.30 -3.42 -19.66
C ASP A 68 7.12 -2.06 -18.99
N GLU A 69 7.90 -1.07 -19.43
CA GLU A 69 7.89 0.28 -18.86
C GLU A 69 6.53 0.97 -19.01
N GLU A 70 5.80 0.74 -20.10
CA GLU A 70 4.46 1.32 -20.30
C GLU A 70 3.45 0.73 -19.30
N SER A 71 3.52 -0.58 -19.09
CA SER A 71 2.73 -1.30 -18.09
C SER A 71 3.01 -0.83 -16.66
N LEU A 72 4.28 -0.60 -16.30
CA LEU A 72 4.65 -0.07 -14.99
C LEU A 72 4.14 1.37 -14.80
N ALA A 73 4.24 2.21 -15.83
CA ALA A 73 3.68 3.56 -15.78
C ALA A 73 2.16 3.52 -15.58
N PHE A 74 1.46 2.65 -16.31
CA PHE A 74 0.02 2.48 -16.19
C PHE A 74 -0.40 1.95 -14.81
N LEU A 75 0.33 0.99 -14.23
CA LEU A 75 0.10 0.55 -12.83
C LEU A 75 0.34 1.69 -11.83
N GLY A 76 1.31 2.56 -12.09
CA GLY A 76 1.56 3.77 -11.31
C GLY A 76 0.39 4.75 -11.35
N GLU A 77 -0.23 4.95 -12.52
CA GLU A 77 -1.45 5.76 -12.68
C GLU A 77 -2.64 5.15 -11.92
N ILE A 78 -2.83 3.83 -12.04
CA ILE A 78 -3.86 3.11 -11.28
C ILE A 78 -3.62 3.29 -9.77
N GLY A 79 -2.38 3.13 -9.31
CA GLY A 79 -2.00 3.28 -7.90
C GLY A 79 -2.27 4.68 -7.34
N GLN A 80 -2.10 5.72 -8.16
CA GLN A 80 -2.45 7.10 -7.80
C GLN A 80 -3.96 7.33 -7.73
N ARG A 81 -4.72 6.76 -8.66
CA ARG A 81 -6.19 6.88 -8.68
C ARG A 81 -6.85 6.10 -7.55
N THR A 82 -6.23 5.01 -7.12
CA THR A 82 -6.79 4.05 -6.15
C THR A 82 -5.90 3.95 -4.91
N SER A 83 -5.04 2.93 -4.83
CA SER A 83 -4.01 2.77 -3.81
C SER A 83 -2.83 1.94 -4.33
N LEU A 84 -1.65 2.16 -3.75
CA LEU A 84 -0.47 1.34 -4.02
C LEU A 84 -0.72 -0.15 -3.72
N ARG A 85 -1.53 -0.46 -2.70
CA ARG A 85 -1.89 -1.85 -2.36
C ARG A 85 -2.61 -2.53 -3.53
N TYR A 86 -3.59 -1.84 -4.11
CA TYR A 86 -4.36 -2.36 -5.22
C TYR A 86 -3.47 -2.55 -6.46
N ALA A 87 -2.65 -1.55 -6.81
CA ALA A 87 -1.72 -1.67 -7.94
C ALA A 87 -0.75 -2.86 -7.80
N VAL A 88 -0.22 -3.11 -6.59
CA VAL A 88 0.61 -4.29 -6.31
C VAL A 88 -0.18 -5.60 -6.48
N GLN A 89 -1.43 -5.63 -6.03
CA GLN A 89 -2.27 -6.83 -6.14
C GLN A 89 -2.64 -7.18 -7.58
N LEU A 90 -2.60 -6.23 -8.52
CA LEU A 90 -2.85 -6.49 -9.94
C LEU A 90 -1.70 -7.22 -10.65
N LEU A 91 -0.47 -7.17 -10.11
CA LEU A 91 0.70 -7.80 -10.74
C LEU A 91 0.54 -9.32 -10.90
N SER A 92 0.12 -10.01 -9.85
CA SER A 92 -0.03 -11.47 -9.88
C SER A 92 -1.12 -11.96 -10.86
N PRO A 93 -2.35 -11.44 -10.86
CA PRO A 93 -3.35 -11.81 -11.86
C PRO A 93 -2.97 -11.34 -13.28
N ALA A 94 -2.29 -10.20 -13.46
CA ALA A 94 -1.77 -9.80 -14.76
C ALA A 94 -0.72 -10.78 -15.30
N SER A 95 0.13 -11.35 -14.44
CA SER A 95 1.07 -12.42 -14.82
C SER A 95 0.34 -13.67 -15.31
N ILE A 96 -0.72 -14.08 -14.62
CA ILE A 96 -1.52 -15.24 -15.01
C ILE A 96 -2.19 -14.97 -16.36
N MET A 97 -2.73 -13.77 -16.57
CA MET A 97 -3.35 -13.36 -17.83
C MET A 97 -2.34 -13.39 -18.99
N ALA A 98 -1.14 -12.83 -18.79
CA ALA A 98 -0.08 -12.88 -19.78
C ALA A 98 0.26 -14.34 -20.17
N LYS A 99 0.39 -15.22 -19.17
CA LYS A 99 0.67 -16.66 -19.38
C LYS A 99 -0.45 -17.37 -20.11
N MET A 100 -1.72 -17.08 -19.80
CA MET A 100 -2.87 -17.62 -20.53
C MET A 100 -2.86 -17.17 -22.01
N ASN A 101 -2.38 -15.95 -22.26
CA ASN A 101 -2.17 -15.39 -23.59
C ASN A 101 -0.86 -15.87 -24.27
N GLY A 102 -0.14 -16.83 -23.67
CA GLY A 102 1.08 -17.41 -24.22
C GLY A 102 2.31 -16.49 -24.14
N ARG A 103 2.29 -15.48 -23.27
CA ARG A 103 3.37 -14.51 -23.06
C ARG A 103 3.90 -14.59 -21.63
N ASP A 104 5.20 -14.41 -21.44
CA ASP A 104 5.80 -14.29 -20.10
C ASP A 104 5.91 -12.84 -19.62
N ASN A 105 5.84 -11.87 -20.55
CA ASN A 105 5.88 -10.45 -20.24
C ASN A 105 4.46 -9.88 -20.10
N ILE A 106 4.20 -9.24 -18.96
CA ILE A 106 2.96 -8.51 -18.68
C ILE A 106 2.93 -7.26 -19.55
N CYS A 107 1.83 -7.06 -20.26
CA CYS A 107 1.57 -5.86 -21.04
C CYS A 107 0.35 -5.10 -20.53
N LYS A 108 0.20 -3.85 -20.99
CA LYS A 108 -0.87 -2.96 -20.55
C LYS A 108 -2.26 -3.57 -20.72
N ALA A 109 -2.50 -4.27 -21.83
CA ALA A 109 -3.78 -4.95 -22.10
C ALA A 109 -4.14 -5.98 -21.01
N ASP A 110 -3.14 -6.72 -20.48
CA ASP A 110 -3.37 -7.70 -19.41
C ASP A 110 -3.80 -6.98 -18.12
N ILE A 111 -3.18 -5.83 -17.82
CA ILE A 111 -3.52 -5.02 -16.64
C ILE A 111 -4.90 -4.38 -16.80
N GLU A 112 -5.24 -3.87 -17.97
CA GLU A 112 -6.56 -3.31 -18.27
C GLU A 112 -7.66 -4.35 -18.06
N GLU A 113 -7.50 -5.55 -18.61
CA GLU A 113 -8.46 -6.63 -18.45
C GLU A 113 -8.63 -7.04 -16.97
N VAL A 114 -7.50 -7.22 -16.27
CA VAL A 114 -7.52 -7.58 -14.85
C VAL A 114 -8.13 -6.46 -13.99
N SER A 115 -7.92 -5.19 -14.33
CA SER A 115 -8.51 -4.07 -13.59
C SER A 115 -10.03 -4.03 -13.67
N VAL A 116 -10.62 -4.56 -14.75
CA VAL A 116 -12.07 -4.72 -14.89
C VAL A 116 -12.60 -5.90 -14.06
N LEU A 117 -11.80 -6.97 -13.96
CA LEU A 117 -12.18 -8.19 -13.23
C LEU A 117 -12.04 -8.04 -11.71
N TYR A 118 -11.02 -7.31 -11.25
CA TYR A 118 -10.71 -7.13 -9.83
C TYR A 118 -10.92 -5.68 -9.44
N LEU A 119 -12.07 -5.39 -8.82
CA LEU A 119 -12.43 -4.03 -8.40
C LEU A 119 -11.64 -3.59 -7.17
N ASP A 120 -11.33 -2.30 -7.09
CA ASP A 120 -10.88 -1.65 -5.86
C ASP A 120 -12.04 -1.50 -4.87
N ALA A 121 -11.70 -1.20 -3.61
CA ALA A 121 -12.64 -1.16 -2.47
C ALA A 121 -13.27 0.21 -2.26
#